data_AF-A0AAP0INA2-F1
#
_entry.id   AF-A0AAP0INA2-F1
#
_cell.length_a   1.000
_cell.length_b   1.000
_cell.length_c   1.000
_cell.angle_alpha   90.00
_cell.angle_beta   90.00
_cell.angle_gamma   90.00
#
_symmetry.space_group_name_H-M   'P 1'
#
loop_
_entity.id
_entity.type
_entity.pdbx_description
1 polymer ?
#
loop_
_entity_poly.entity_id
_entity_poly.type
_entity_poly.pdbx_seq_one_letter_code
_entity_poly.pdbx_strand_id
1 'polypeptide(L)'
;MHKLKKIRVQPNFVTDVAWRMYLEYWESEDFLARSRQASTNQNTEVEGPETGPSKHGGGSVSFVTTYERLTNTSETPPTVNEVYLHLHTVNHDGVTFIDTRSERFYAKL
;
A
#
# COMPACT_ATOMS: atom_id res chain seq x y z
N MET A 1 1.16 -3.57 9.04
CA MET A 1 1.27 -3.76 10.51
C MET A 1 2.67 -4.27 10.85
N HIS A 2 3.38 -3.65 11.79
CA HIS A 2 4.78 -4.00 12.11
C HIS A 2 4.89 -5.47 12.58
N LYS A 3 5.79 -6.27 11.97
CA LYS A 3 5.90 -7.73 12.23
C LYS A 3 6.10 -8.05 13.72
N LEU A 4 6.84 -7.20 14.43
CA LEU A 4 7.11 -7.35 15.87
C LEU A 4 5.84 -7.27 16.74
N LYS A 5 4.87 -6.42 16.39
CA LYS A 5 3.60 -6.29 17.13
C LYS A 5 2.78 -7.58 17.04
N LYS A 6 2.84 -8.29 15.90
CA LYS A 6 2.04 -9.51 15.67
C LYS A 6 2.63 -10.73 16.34
N ILE A 7 3.96 -10.87 16.31
CA ILE A 7 4.67 -12.04 16.84
C ILE A 7 4.88 -11.92 18.36
N ARG A 8 4.87 -10.69 18.91
CA ARG A 8 5.11 -10.39 20.34
C ARG A 8 6.34 -11.07 20.93
N VAL A 9 7.35 -11.33 20.09
CA VAL A 9 8.66 -11.83 20.50
C VAL A 9 9.63 -10.65 20.49
N GLN A 10 10.33 -10.48 21.61
CA GLN A 10 11.38 -9.48 21.73
C GLN A 10 12.55 -9.81 20.80
N PRO A 11 12.99 -8.88 19.94
CA PRO A 11 14.20 -9.07 19.16
C PRO A 11 15.46 -8.98 20.04
N ASN A 12 16.51 -9.72 19.69
CA ASN A 12 17.79 -9.73 20.40
C ASN A 12 18.52 -8.37 20.43
N PHE A 13 18.18 -7.45 19.52
CA PHE A 13 18.74 -6.09 19.47
C PHE A 13 17.93 -5.06 20.26
N VAL A 14 16.81 -5.45 20.89
CA VAL A 14 15.97 -4.57 21.71
C VAL A 14 16.18 -4.92 23.17
N THR A 15 16.48 -3.92 24.00
CA THR A 15 16.64 -4.10 25.44
C THR A 15 15.31 -4.41 26.13
N ASP A 16 15.36 -5.11 27.27
CA ASP A 16 14.15 -5.47 28.03
C ASP A 16 13.31 -4.26 28.42
N VAL A 17 13.97 -3.16 28.77
CA VAL A 17 13.32 -1.90 29.13
C VAL A 17 12.56 -1.32 27.93
N ALA A 18 13.22 -1.20 26.78
CA ALA A 18 12.58 -0.69 25.57
C ALA A 18 11.43 -1.60 25.11
N TRP A 19 11.61 -2.92 25.20
CA TRP A 19 10.58 -3.88 24.84
C TRP A 19 9.33 -3.74 25.71
N ARG A 20 9.50 -3.59 27.03
CA ARG A 20 8.38 -3.34 27.95
C ARG A 20 7.64 -2.05 27.63
N MET A 21 8.38 -0.97 27.35
CA MET A 21 7.78 0.30 26.94
C MET A 21 6.97 0.18 25.65
N TYR A 22 7.46 -0.60 24.67
CA TYR A 22 6.70 -0.87 23.45
C TYR A 22 5.43 -1.66 23.70
N LEU A 23 5.49 -2.69 24.55
CA LEU A 23 4.29 -3.46 24.92
C LEU A 23 3.26 -2.58 25.60
N GLU A 24 3.67 -1.79 26.60
CA GLU A 24 2.78 -0.86 27.31
C GLU A 24 2.16 0.17 26.35
N TYR A 25 2.96 0.79 25.50
CA TYR A 25 2.46 1.71 24.48
C TYR A 25 1.48 1.03 23.51
N TRP A 26 1.76 -0.20 23.07
CA TRP A 26 0.87 -0.92 22.16
C TRP A 26 -0.43 -1.44 22.81
N GLU A 27 -0.48 -1.55 24.14
CA GLU A 27 -1.71 -1.82 24.89
C GLU A 27 -2.49 -0.55 25.25
N SER A 28 -1.88 0.64 25.13
CA SER A 28 -2.56 1.90 25.45
C SER A 28 -3.83 2.09 24.61
N GLU A 29 -4.88 2.62 25.24
CA GLU A 29 -6.17 2.86 24.57
C GLU A 29 -6.03 3.78 23.36
N ASP A 30 -5.22 4.84 23.49
CA ASP A 30 -4.92 5.79 22.42
C ASP A 30 -4.33 5.10 21.20
N PHE A 31 -3.33 4.23 21.40
CA PHE A 31 -2.72 3.50 20.30
C PHE A 31 -3.71 2.52 19.68
N LEU A 32 -4.48 1.80 20.48
CA LEU A 32 -5.49 0.85 19.97
C LEU A 32 -6.57 1.59 19.17
N ALA A 33 -7.03 2.76 19.63
CA ALA A 33 -7.98 3.60 18.91
C ALA A 33 -7.42 4.08 17.57
N ARG A 34 -6.20 4.63 17.56
CA ARG A 34 -5.52 5.05 16.31
C ARG A 34 -5.28 3.87 15.36
N SER A 35 -4.90 2.71 15.89
CA SER A 35 -4.68 1.50 15.11
C SER A 35 -5.98 0.99 14.48
N ARG A 36 -7.11 1.02 15.21
CA ARG A 36 -8.42 0.67 14.66
C ARG A 36 -8.84 1.67 13.58
N GLN A 37 -8.75 2.97 13.85
CA GLN A 37 -9.10 4.00 12.87
C GLN A 37 -8.25 3.90 11.60
N ALA A 38 -6.95 3.70 11.72
CA ALA A 38 -6.06 3.52 10.57
C ALA A 38 -6.44 2.27 9.76
N SER A 39 -6.78 1.16 10.43
CA SER A 39 -7.29 -0.04 9.78
C SER A 39 -8.60 0.23 9.05
N THR A 40 -9.53 0.96 9.67
CA THR A 40 -10.79 1.36 9.04
C THR A 40 -10.50 2.21 7.81
N ASN A 41 -9.73 3.29 7.94
CA ASN A 41 -9.39 4.20 6.83
C ASN A 41 -8.74 3.48 5.65
N GLN A 42 -7.89 2.48 5.92
CA GLN A 42 -7.24 1.70 4.87
C GLN A 42 -8.20 0.75 4.14
N ASN A 43 -9.30 0.35 4.78
CA ASN A 43 -10.28 -0.59 4.22
C ASN A 43 -11.59 0.07 3.79
N THR A 44 -11.79 1.35 4.07
CA THR A 44 -12.97 2.11 3.64
C THR A 44 -12.74 2.83 2.32
N GLU A 45 -13.85 3.07 1.63
CA GLU A 45 -13.90 3.78 0.36
C GLU A 45 -13.60 5.27 0.55
N VAL A 46 -12.73 5.81 -0.29
CA VAL A 46 -12.26 7.21 -0.16
C VAL A 46 -13.10 8.17 -1.02
N GLU A 47 -13.70 7.69 -2.10
CA GLU A 47 -14.42 8.51 -3.10
C GLU A 47 -15.89 8.07 -3.28
N GLY A 48 -16.50 7.52 -2.22
CA GLY A 48 -17.91 7.15 -2.17
C GLY A 48 -18.20 5.67 -2.47
N PRO A 49 -19.48 5.27 -2.40
CA PRO A 49 -19.94 3.89 -2.60
C PRO A 49 -19.32 3.23 -3.85
N GLU A 50 -18.86 1.99 -3.70
CA GLU A 50 -18.32 1.11 -4.76
C GLU A 50 -16.93 1.49 -5.29
N THR A 51 -16.28 2.52 -4.75
CA THR A 51 -14.91 2.85 -5.15
C THR A 51 -13.86 1.87 -4.60
N GLY A 52 -14.23 1.12 -3.55
CA GLY A 52 -13.31 0.27 -2.81
C GLY A 52 -12.24 1.07 -2.05
N PRO A 53 -11.50 0.42 -1.14
CA PRO A 53 -10.31 1.02 -0.57
C PRO A 53 -9.26 1.25 -1.66
N SER A 54 -8.55 2.37 -1.59
CA SER A 54 -7.46 2.65 -2.54
C SER A 54 -6.35 1.61 -2.37
N LYS A 55 -6.10 0.84 -3.42
CA LYS A 55 -5.08 -0.19 -3.48
C LYS A 55 -4.10 0.17 -4.59
N HIS A 56 -2.85 0.40 -4.21
CA HIS A 56 -1.76 0.60 -5.15
C HIS A 56 -1.00 -0.71 -5.38
N GLY A 57 -0.93 -1.19 -6.62
CA GLY A 57 -0.24 -2.44 -6.98
C GLY A 57 1.28 -2.33 -7.03
N GLY A 58 1.83 -1.12 -7.16
CA GLY A 58 3.28 -0.90 -7.28
C GLY A 58 4.10 -1.06 -6.00
N GLY A 59 3.46 -1.38 -4.86
CA GLY A 59 4.14 -1.46 -3.57
C GLY A 59 4.83 -0.14 -3.21
N SER A 60 6.08 -0.22 -2.73
CA SER A 60 6.90 0.96 -2.39
C SER A 60 7.73 1.50 -3.55
N VAL A 61 7.54 0.98 -4.77
CA VAL A 61 8.28 1.42 -5.96
C VAL A 61 7.68 2.73 -6.48
N SER A 62 8.54 3.68 -6.80
CA SER A 62 8.10 4.96 -7.35
C SER A 62 7.62 4.82 -8.80
N PHE A 63 6.79 5.77 -9.25
CA PHE A 63 6.38 5.86 -10.64
C PHE A 63 7.59 5.99 -11.59
N VAL A 64 8.57 6.83 -11.23
CA VAL A 64 9.80 7.04 -12.03
C VAL A 64 10.60 5.75 -12.16
N THR A 65 10.81 5.04 -11.06
CA THR A 65 11.52 3.75 -11.09
C THR A 65 10.78 2.72 -11.94
N THR A 66 9.45 2.75 -11.92
CA THR A 66 8.63 1.86 -12.77
C THR A 66 8.77 2.22 -14.25
N TYR A 67 8.73 3.51 -14.58
CA TYR A 67 8.98 4.02 -15.93
C TYR A 67 10.35 3.57 -16.46
N GLU A 68 11.41 3.75 -15.67
CA GLU A 68 12.77 3.33 -16.04
C GLU A 68 12.87 1.82 -16.28
N ARG A 69 12.25 1.01 -15.41
CA ARG A 69 12.21 -0.45 -15.58
C ARG A 69 11.50 -0.86 -16.86
N LEU A 70 10.34 -0.27 -17.13
CA LEU A 70 9.57 -0.55 -18.34
C LEU A 70 10.31 -0.12 -19.60
N THR A 71 11.01 1.02 -19.54
CA THR A 71 11.88 1.50 -20.62
C THR A 71 13.02 0.51 -20.90
N ASN A 72 13.59 -0.12 -19.86
CA ASN A 72 14.67 -1.11 -20.04
C ASN A 72 14.18 -2.47 -20.59
N THR A 73 12.88 -2.75 -20.52
CA THR A 73 12.30 -4.03 -20.98
C THR A 73 11.57 -3.92 -22.31
N SER A 74 11.33 -2.71 -22.80
CA SER A 74 10.58 -2.42 -24.03
C SER A 74 11.49 -1.78 -25.07
N GLU A 75 11.22 -2.03 -26.36
CA GLU A 75 11.92 -1.36 -27.46
C GLU A 75 11.58 0.13 -27.54
N THR A 76 10.40 0.50 -27.05
CA THR A 76 9.90 1.88 -27.00
C THR A 76 9.69 2.33 -25.56
N PRO A 77 10.04 3.58 -25.21
CA PRO A 77 9.72 4.14 -23.91
C PRO A 77 8.20 4.07 -23.65
N PRO A 78 7.77 3.65 -22.46
CA PRO A 78 6.36 3.57 -22.13
C PRO A 78 5.75 4.97 -22.04
N THR A 79 4.48 5.08 -22.40
CA THR A 79 3.64 6.24 -22.14
C THR A 79 3.26 6.30 -20.67
N VAL A 80 2.81 7.47 -20.21
CA VAL A 80 2.28 7.65 -18.84
C VAL A 80 1.11 6.69 -18.58
N ASN A 81 0.26 6.46 -19.59
CA ASN A 81 -0.89 5.56 -19.50
C ASN A 81 -0.47 4.10 -19.33
N GLU A 82 0.59 3.66 -20.03
CA GLU A 82 1.11 2.29 -19.88
C GLU A 82 1.75 2.07 -18.51
N VAL A 83 2.50 3.05 -17.99
CA VAL A 83 3.01 2.98 -16.61
C VAL A 83 1.86 2.96 -15.61
N TYR A 84 0.81 3.75 -15.85
CA TYR A 84 -0.37 3.76 -15.00
C TYR A 84 -1.07 2.40 -14.98
N LEU A 85 -1.34 1.80 -16.15
CA LEU A 85 -1.91 0.46 -16.26
C LEU A 85 -1.04 -0.57 -15.55
N HIS A 86 0.28 -0.52 -15.74
CA HIS A 86 1.20 -1.42 -15.06
C HIS A 86 1.05 -1.34 -13.53
N LEU A 87 0.91 -0.14 -12.96
CA LEU A 87 0.82 0.05 -11.50
C LEU A 87 -0.55 -0.29 -10.90
N HIS A 88 -1.61 -0.22 -11.69
CA HIS A 88 -3.00 -0.28 -11.21
C HIS A 88 -3.80 -1.45 -11.76
N THR A 89 -3.15 -2.41 -12.44
CA THR A 89 -3.78 -3.65 -12.90
C THR A 89 -3.20 -4.88 -12.20
N VAL A 90 -4.03 -5.91 -12.03
CA VAL A 90 -3.70 -7.14 -11.32
C VAL A 90 -2.56 -7.85 -12.03
N ASN A 91 -1.50 -8.16 -11.29
CA ASN A 91 -0.29 -8.80 -11.83
C ASN A 91 0.28 -8.10 -13.08
N HIS A 92 0.03 -6.80 -13.23
CA HIS A 92 0.45 -6.00 -14.38
C HIS A 92 -0.12 -6.50 -15.72
N ASP A 93 -1.32 -7.11 -15.71
CA ASP A 93 -1.96 -7.67 -16.91
C ASP A 93 -2.43 -6.60 -17.92
N GLY A 94 -2.48 -5.33 -17.50
CA GLY A 94 -2.92 -4.21 -18.34
C GLY A 94 -4.42 -4.17 -18.60
N VAL A 95 -5.21 -5.04 -17.97
CA VAL A 95 -6.64 -5.22 -18.24
C VAL A 95 -7.48 -5.12 -16.97
N THR A 96 -7.12 -5.86 -15.92
CA THR A 96 -7.95 -6.00 -14.72
C THR A 96 -7.53 -4.99 -13.66
N PHE A 97 -8.30 -3.92 -13.45
CA PHE A 97 -7.96 -2.93 -12.42
C PHE A 97 -8.00 -3.51 -10.99
N ILE A 98 -7.07 -3.06 -10.16
CA ILE A 98 -6.95 -3.48 -8.76
C ILE A 98 -8.07 -2.87 -7.90
N ASP A 99 -8.55 -1.69 -8.27
CA ASP A 99 -9.69 -1.02 -7.66
C ASP A 99 -10.49 -0.18 -8.68
N THR A 100 -11.77 0.07 -8.36
CA THR A 100 -12.70 0.85 -9.19
C THR A 100 -12.23 2.29 -9.38
N ARG A 101 -11.52 2.84 -8.40
CA ARG A 101 -10.99 4.21 -8.49
C ARG A 101 -9.99 4.33 -9.64
N SER A 102 -9.09 3.36 -9.74
CA SER A 102 -8.03 3.35 -10.74
C SER A 102 -8.61 3.23 -12.15
N GLU A 103 -9.63 2.39 -12.31
CA GLU A 103 -10.41 2.24 -13.54
C GLU A 103 -11.09 3.55 -13.94
N ARG A 104 -11.81 4.19 -13.00
CA ARG A 104 -12.51 5.46 -13.24
C ARG A 104 -11.56 6.60 -13.59
N PHE A 105 -10.37 6.63 -13.00
CA PHE A 105 -9.35 7.63 -13.34
C PHE A 105 -8.80 7.37 -14.74
N TYR A 106 -8.47 6.11 -15.06
CA TYR A 106 -7.98 5.75 -16.39
C TYR A 106 -8.97 6.06 -17.50
N ALA A 107 -10.26 5.84 -17.27
CA ALA A 107 -11.31 6.17 -18.23
C ALA A 107 -11.43 7.68 -18.56
N LYS A 108 -10.73 8.55 -17.81
CA LYS A 108 -10.70 10.01 -18.03
C LYS A 108 -9.37 10.50 -18.63
N LEU A 109 -8.36 9.63 -18.74
CA LEU A 109 -7.07 9.92 -19.38
C LEU A 109 -7.20 9.85 -20.90
#